data_AF-A0AA97HK01-F1
#
_entry.id   AF-A0AA97HK01-F1
#
_cell.length_a   1.000
_cell.length_b   1.000
_cell.length_c   1.000
_cell.angle_alpha   90.00
_cell.angle_beta   90.00
_cell.angle_gamma   90.00
#
_symmetry.space_group_name_H-M   'P 1'
#
loop_
_entity.id
_entity.type
_entity.pdbx_description
1 polymer ?
#
loop_
_entity_poly.entity_id
_entity_poly.type
_entity_poly.pdbx_seq_one_letter_code
_entity_poly.pdbx_strand_id
1 'polypeptide(L)'
;MGFLRLFSAGIVAPVTLLGLLAGPTILPARADTILEEAGTIYPAESTYTFEGTAGQTMTITLDSTDFDPVLTLRDAEGTEIAFNDDFGGTLNSKITITLPADGTYTVVARSFSGQGGDYDLVVRTATEFEITLAEAEALVLAEDYPDAIVAYTEAIALDPDQPSAYLGRAQAVLGQVYLEGGEAIEGPEDIPLEARELVIADFEQAANLFEASGSEDWAISLREQAEVLRNLNGPN
;
A
#
# COMPACT_ATOMS: atom_id res chain seq x y z
N MET A 1 -11.86 18.92 55.77
CA MET A 1 -11.46 18.19 57.00
C MET A 1 -12.52 17.14 57.27
N GLY A 2 -12.13 15.85 57.30
CA GLY A 2 -12.98 14.70 57.61
C GLY A 2 -13.84 14.21 56.43
N PHE A 3 -14.06 12.92 56.18
CA PHE A 3 -13.95 11.74 57.04
C PHE A 3 -13.77 10.46 56.20
N LEU A 4 -12.99 9.53 56.74
CA LEU A 4 -12.93 8.11 56.36
C LEU A 4 -14.20 7.38 56.83
N ARG A 5 -14.72 6.40 56.07
CA ARG A 5 -15.53 5.28 56.61
C ARG A 5 -15.21 3.96 55.90
N LEU A 6 -15.04 2.93 56.74
CA LEU A 6 -14.77 1.53 56.44
C LEU A 6 -16.02 0.73 55.98
N PHE A 7 -15.75 -0.26 55.13
CA PHE A 7 -16.37 -1.59 54.86
C PHE A 7 -17.78 -1.96 55.32
N SER A 8 -18.50 -2.68 54.43
CA SER A 8 -19.23 -3.92 54.78
C SER A 8 -19.44 -4.85 53.58
N ALA A 9 -19.04 -6.10 53.80
CA ALA A 9 -19.38 -7.42 53.24
C ALA A 9 -20.18 -7.59 51.92
N GLY A 10 -19.75 -8.60 51.16
CA GLY A 10 -20.25 -8.97 49.84
C GLY A 10 -21.52 -9.81 49.81
N ILE A 11 -22.00 -10.00 48.57
CA ILE A 11 -22.80 -11.14 48.14
C ILE A 11 -22.24 -11.57 46.78
N VAL A 12 -21.84 -12.84 46.69
CA VAL A 12 -21.45 -13.52 45.47
C VAL A 12 -22.72 -13.94 44.74
N ALA A 13 -22.89 -13.50 43.49
CA ALA A 13 -23.84 -14.09 42.55
C ALA A 13 -23.04 -14.70 41.38
N PRO A 14 -23.33 -15.93 40.96
CA PRO A 14 -22.69 -16.50 39.80
C PRO A 14 -23.28 -15.85 38.55
N VAL A 15 -22.51 -15.01 37.86
CA VAL A 15 -22.85 -14.62 36.49
C VAL A 15 -22.36 -15.75 35.60
N THR A 16 -23.30 -16.58 35.14
CA THR A 16 -23.09 -17.44 33.98
C THR A 16 -22.77 -16.56 32.77
N LEU A 17 -21.50 -16.54 32.38
CA LEU A 17 -21.04 -15.90 31.16
C LEU A 17 -21.47 -16.78 29.97
N LEU A 18 -22.66 -16.53 29.44
CA LEU A 18 -22.99 -16.85 28.05
C LEU A 18 -23.02 -15.53 27.28
N GLY A 19 -21.83 -14.92 27.15
CA GLY A 19 -21.60 -13.81 26.25
C GLY A 19 -21.09 -14.38 24.94
N LEU A 20 -21.98 -14.53 23.97
CA LEU A 20 -21.59 -14.62 22.57
C LEU A 20 -20.86 -13.32 22.25
N LEU A 21 -19.51 -13.35 22.26
CA LEU A 21 -18.71 -12.31 21.62
C LEU A 21 -19.02 -12.41 20.13
N ALA A 22 -20.08 -11.70 19.70
CA ALA A 22 -20.02 -11.07 18.41
C ALA A 22 -18.86 -10.08 18.52
N GLY A 23 -17.66 -10.53 18.14
CA GLY A 23 -16.58 -9.61 17.82
C GLY A 23 -17.11 -8.58 16.81
N PRO A 24 -16.51 -7.39 16.71
CA PRO A 24 -16.86 -6.49 15.62
C PRO A 24 -16.76 -7.31 14.34
N THR A 25 -17.89 -7.49 13.67
CA THR A 25 -17.90 -8.01 12.31
C THR A 25 -17.12 -6.96 11.53
N ILE A 26 -15.85 -7.26 11.25
CA ILE A 26 -15.08 -6.50 10.26
C ILE A 26 -15.80 -6.83 8.96
N LEU A 27 -16.80 -6.02 8.62
CA LEU A 27 -17.25 -5.94 7.26
C LEU A 27 -16.05 -5.37 6.52
N PRO A 28 -15.49 -6.06 5.52
CA PRO A 28 -14.41 -5.49 4.74
C PRO A 28 -14.89 -4.11 4.27
N ALA A 29 -14.06 -3.08 4.47
CA ALA A 29 -14.33 -1.76 3.92
C ALA A 29 -14.45 -1.92 2.41
N ARG A 30 -15.68 -2.06 1.93
CA ARG A 30 -15.97 -2.27 0.52
C ARG A 30 -15.74 -0.90 -0.11
N ALA A 31 -14.79 -0.82 -1.04
CA ALA A 31 -14.55 0.41 -1.76
C ALA A 31 -15.86 0.88 -2.40
N ASP A 32 -16.28 2.10 -2.07
CA ASP A 32 -17.47 2.72 -2.63
C ASP A 32 -17.07 3.55 -3.84
N THR A 33 -17.54 3.16 -5.03
CA THR A 33 -17.23 3.87 -6.28
C THR A 33 -18.01 5.17 -6.32
N ILE A 34 -17.29 6.28 -6.36
CA ILE A 34 -17.85 7.64 -6.41
C ILE A 34 -17.99 8.10 -7.86
N LEU A 35 -17.03 7.75 -8.70
CA LEU A 35 -17.03 8.06 -10.12
C LEU A 35 -16.43 6.88 -10.90
N GLU A 36 -17.05 6.56 -12.02
CA GLU A 36 -16.55 5.62 -13.01
C GLU A 36 -16.88 6.20 -14.38
N GLU A 37 -15.86 6.39 -15.20
CA GLU A 37 -16.01 6.95 -16.54
C GLU A 37 -15.15 6.16 -17.52
N ALA A 38 -15.77 5.74 -18.63
CA ALA A 38 -15.08 5.27 -19.81
C ALA A 38 -15.12 6.36 -20.89
N GLY A 39 -13.98 6.69 -21.49
CA GLY A 39 -13.92 7.79 -22.45
C GLY A 39 -12.75 7.68 -23.43
N THR A 40 -12.65 8.66 -24.32
CA THR A 40 -11.53 8.80 -25.27
C THR A 40 -10.87 10.16 -25.09
N ILE A 41 -9.57 10.22 -24.87
CA ILE A 41 -8.82 11.49 -24.78
C ILE A 41 -8.58 12.06 -26.19
N TYR A 42 -9.11 13.26 -26.50
CA TYR A 42 -8.76 14.08 -27.69
C TYR A 42 -8.99 15.60 -27.46
N PRO A 43 -7.98 16.51 -27.48
CA PRO A 43 -6.54 16.33 -27.26
C PRO A 43 -6.08 16.61 -25.80
N ALA A 44 -5.02 15.88 -25.44
CA ALA A 44 -4.08 15.93 -24.30
C ALA A 44 -4.60 15.69 -22.86
N GLU A 45 -5.81 16.09 -22.49
CA GLU A 45 -6.30 15.86 -21.12
C GLU A 45 -7.83 15.78 -21.02
N SER A 46 -8.31 15.02 -20.04
CA SER A 46 -9.69 15.03 -19.58
C SER A 46 -9.71 15.35 -18.09
N THR A 47 -10.73 16.09 -17.65
CA THR A 47 -10.84 16.56 -16.27
C THR A 47 -12.17 16.13 -15.67
N TYR A 48 -12.09 15.61 -14.45
CA TYR A 48 -13.21 15.10 -13.68
C TYR A 48 -13.19 15.71 -12.29
N THR A 49 -14.35 15.81 -11.64
CA THR A 49 -14.45 16.34 -10.28
C THR A 49 -15.24 15.40 -9.38
N PHE A 50 -14.86 15.33 -8.11
CA PHE A 50 -15.62 14.65 -7.07
C PHE A 50 -15.59 15.44 -5.76
N GLU A 51 -16.58 15.24 -4.91
CA GLU A 51 -16.61 15.81 -3.56
C GLU A 51 -15.88 14.88 -2.60
N GLY A 52 -15.00 15.44 -1.78
CA GLY A 52 -14.23 14.71 -0.79
C GLY A 52 -14.34 15.32 0.61
N THR A 53 -14.14 14.48 1.64
CA THR A 53 -14.12 14.91 3.05
C THR A 53 -12.71 14.78 3.62
N ALA A 54 -12.30 15.72 4.47
CA ALA A 54 -11.04 15.69 5.17
C ALA A 54 -10.86 14.37 5.93
N GLY A 55 -9.68 13.74 5.79
CA GLY A 55 -9.36 12.46 6.42
C GLY A 55 -9.91 11.23 5.70
N GLN A 56 -10.69 11.40 4.62
CA GLN A 56 -11.11 10.28 3.78
C GLN A 56 -9.94 9.83 2.89
N THR A 57 -9.64 8.54 2.85
CA THR A 57 -8.65 7.98 1.92
C THR A 57 -9.32 7.53 0.63
N MET A 58 -8.83 8.07 -0.48
CA MET A 58 -9.36 7.86 -1.82
C MET A 58 -8.35 7.11 -2.68
N THR A 59 -8.86 6.27 -3.57
CA THR A 59 -8.09 5.63 -4.63
C THR A 59 -8.64 6.06 -5.99
N ILE A 60 -7.74 6.47 -6.87
CA ILE A 60 -8.02 6.88 -8.24
C ILE A 60 -7.17 6.01 -9.17
N THR A 61 -7.79 5.30 -10.11
CA THR A 61 -7.09 4.51 -11.13
C THR A 61 -7.40 5.04 -12.51
N LEU A 62 -6.39 5.02 -13.38
CA LEU A 62 -6.51 5.35 -14.79
C LEU A 62 -5.83 4.25 -15.61
N ASP A 63 -6.65 3.48 -16.31
CA ASP A 63 -6.22 2.32 -17.08
C ASP A 63 -6.42 2.60 -18.58
N SER A 64 -5.41 2.30 -19.40
CA SER A 64 -5.53 2.37 -20.86
C SER A 64 -4.65 1.32 -21.53
N THR A 65 -5.16 0.74 -22.61
CA THR A 65 -4.36 -0.08 -23.53
C THR A 65 -3.81 0.71 -24.71
N ASP A 66 -4.28 1.93 -24.90
CA ASP A 66 -4.02 2.74 -26.08
C ASP A 66 -2.87 3.73 -25.85
N PHE A 67 -2.65 4.14 -24.60
CA PHE A 67 -1.61 5.10 -24.24
C PHE A 67 -1.07 4.85 -22.83
N ASP A 68 0.06 5.48 -22.54
CA ASP A 68 0.70 5.55 -21.22
C ASP A 68 0.01 6.62 -20.35
N PRO A 69 -0.83 6.23 -19.37
CA PRO A 69 -1.65 7.16 -18.61
C PRO A 69 -0.87 7.97 -17.59
N VAL A 70 -1.38 9.16 -17.29
CA VAL A 70 -0.83 10.06 -16.27
C VAL A 70 -1.98 10.64 -15.46
N LEU A 71 -1.95 10.44 -14.15
CA LEU A 71 -2.91 10.99 -13.19
C LEU A 71 -2.35 12.19 -12.44
N THR A 72 -3.22 13.17 -12.22
CA THR A 72 -2.94 14.30 -11.34
C THR A 72 -4.20 14.63 -10.55
N LEU A 73 -4.06 14.77 -9.23
CA LEU A 73 -5.13 15.24 -8.36
C LEU A 73 -4.82 16.67 -7.92
N ARG A 74 -5.82 17.53 -8.04
CA ARG A 74 -5.78 18.91 -7.56
C ARG A 74 -6.83 19.16 -6.49
N ASP A 75 -6.49 20.01 -5.52
CA ASP A 75 -7.42 20.52 -4.51
C ASP A 75 -8.40 21.57 -5.08
N ALA A 76 -9.25 22.12 -4.22
CA ALA A 76 -10.27 23.10 -4.59
C ALA A 76 -9.67 24.43 -5.09
N GLU A 77 -8.45 24.75 -4.68
CA GLU A 77 -7.67 25.91 -5.13
C GLU A 77 -6.96 25.65 -6.48
N GLY A 78 -7.00 24.42 -6.98
CA GLY A 78 -6.33 23.99 -8.20
C GLY A 78 -4.86 23.63 -8.00
N THR A 79 -4.39 23.52 -6.76
CA THR A 79 -3.04 23.08 -6.41
C THR A 79 -2.93 21.57 -6.62
N GLU A 80 -1.85 21.12 -7.24
CA GLU A 80 -1.55 19.69 -7.34
C GLU A 80 -1.16 19.13 -5.97
N ILE A 81 -1.84 18.06 -5.57
CA ILE A 81 -1.64 17.38 -4.28
C ILE A 81 -1.23 15.92 -4.42
N ALA A 82 -1.39 15.33 -5.61
CA ALA A 82 -0.86 14.01 -5.94
C ALA A 82 -0.68 13.85 -7.46
N PHE A 83 0.29 13.01 -7.83
CA PHE A 83 0.65 12.69 -9.20
C PHE A 83 1.13 11.24 -9.26
N ASN A 84 0.79 10.52 -10.32
CA ASN A 84 1.34 9.21 -10.62
C ASN A 84 1.19 8.92 -12.13
N ASP A 85 2.20 8.31 -12.74
CA ASP A 85 2.24 7.89 -14.15
C ASP A 85 2.54 6.39 -14.34
N ASP A 86 2.87 5.64 -13.28
CA ASP A 86 3.02 4.19 -13.33
C ASP A 86 2.61 3.50 -12.01
N PHE A 87 2.11 2.26 -12.12
CA PHE A 87 1.70 1.48 -10.96
C PHE A 87 1.75 -0.03 -11.22
N GLY A 88 2.12 -0.78 -10.19
CA GLY A 88 1.98 -2.25 -10.17
C GLY A 88 2.81 -2.99 -11.23
N GLY A 89 3.89 -2.41 -11.72
CA GLY A 89 4.69 -2.99 -12.80
C GLY A 89 4.04 -2.89 -14.18
N THR A 90 3.06 -1.99 -14.32
CA THR A 90 2.39 -1.62 -15.57
C THR A 90 2.59 -0.12 -15.85
N LEU A 91 2.18 0.33 -17.04
CA LEU A 91 2.14 1.76 -17.36
C LEU A 91 0.89 2.45 -16.80
N ASN A 92 -0.09 1.73 -16.26
CA ASN A 92 -1.31 2.37 -15.74
C ASN A 92 -1.02 3.19 -14.49
N SER A 93 -1.82 4.22 -14.22
CA SER A 93 -1.60 5.10 -13.08
C SER A 93 -2.56 4.81 -11.92
N LYS A 94 -2.06 4.97 -10.69
CA LYS A 94 -2.87 4.89 -9.48
C LYS A 94 -2.43 5.93 -8.44
N ILE A 95 -3.40 6.65 -7.87
CA ILE A 95 -3.19 7.52 -6.71
C ILE A 95 -3.98 6.96 -5.54
N THR A 96 -3.34 6.79 -4.37
CA THR A 96 -4.02 6.58 -3.09
C THR A 96 -3.64 7.71 -2.14
N ILE A 97 -4.62 8.48 -1.63
CA ILE A 97 -4.36 9.68 -0.85
C ILE A 97 -5.42 9.92 0.22
N THR A 98 -4.98 10.34 1.40
CA THR A 98 -5.85 10.88 2.44
C THR A 98 -6.09 12.37 2.20
N LEU A 99 -7.35 12.73 1.97
CA LEU A 99 -7.72 14.08 1.60
C LEU A 99 -7.47 15.07 2.75
N PRO A 100 -6.80 16.20 2.50
CA PRO A 100 -6.43 17.15 3.56
C PRO A 100 -7.59 18.03 4.05
N ALA A 101 -8.62 18.23 3.22
CA ALA A 101 -9.73 19.15 3.50
C ALA A 101 -11.05 18.67 2.87
N ASP A 102 -12.16 19.21 3.36
CA ASP A 102 -13.45 19.08 2.68
C ASP A 102 -13.45 19.93 1.40
N GLY A 103 -14.01 19.41 0.30
CA GLY A 103 -14.24 20.21 -0.89
C GLY A 103 -14.27 19.41 -2.19
N THR A 104 -14.36 20.15 -3.30
CA THR A 104 -14.31 19.59 -4.65
C THR A 104 -12.87 19.38 -5.08
N TYR A 105 -12.53 18.15 -5.44
CA TYR A 105 -11.22 17.77 -5.98
C TYR A 105 -11.32 17.59 -7.49
N THR A 106 -10.22 17.87 -8.19
CA THR A 106 -10.14 17.78 -9.64
C THR A 106 -9.13 16.71 -10.04
N VAL A 107 -9.60 15.66 -10.72
CA VAL A 107 -8.78 14.62 -11.34
C VAL A 107 -8.47 15.02 -12.78
N VAL A 108 -7.20 15.05 -13.14
CA VAL A 108 -6.73 15.30 -14.50
C VAL A 108 -6.12 14.02 -15.04
N ALA A 109 -6.79 13.43 -16.03
CA ALA A 109 -6.35 12.24 -16.76
C ALA A 109 -5.66 12.68 -18.05
N ARG A 110 -4.43 12.23 -18.28
CA ARG A 110 -3.59 12.64 -19.41
C ARG A 110 -2.96 11.44 -20.09
N SER A 111 -2.62 11.61 -21.36
CA SER A 111 -1.75 10.70 -22.10
C SER A 111 -0.33 11.27 -22.09
N PHE A 112 0.66 10.51 -21.62
CA PHE A 112 2.05 10.95 -21.51
C PHE A 112 2.61 11.45 -22.87
N SER A 113 2.33 10.72 -23.94
CA SER A 113 2.76 11.07 -25.31
C SER A 113 1.87 12.12 -26.00
N GLY A 114 0.72 12.46 -25.40
CA GLY A 114 -0.27 13.37 -25.95
C GLY A 114 -1.09 12.80 -27.13
N GLN A 115 -0.92 11.51 -27.45
CA GLN A 115 -1.68 10.85 -28.53
C GLN A 115 -3.16 10.64 -28.17
N GLY A 116 -3.46 10.44 -26.88
CA GLY A 116 -4.80 10.08 -26.43
C GLY A 116 -5.20 8.66 -26.85
N GLY A 117 -6.44 8.28 -26.53
CA GLY A 117 -6.96 6.94 -26.72
C GLY A 117 -8.07 6.64 -25.72
N ASP A 118 -8.58 5.41 -25.76
CA ASP A 118 -9.62 4.96 -24.83
C ASP A 118 -9.04 4.68 -23.44
N TYR A 119 -9.81 4.97 -22.40
CA TYR A 119 -9.42 4.73 -21.00
C TYR A 119 -10.61 4.46 -20.10
N ASP A 120 -10.31 3.84 -18.97
CA ASP A 120 -11.21 3.68 -17.84
C ASP A 120 -10.65 4.45 -16.63
N LEU A 121 -11.45 5.37 -16.08
CA LEU A 121 -11.14 6.14 -14.87
C LEU A 121 -12.09 5.71 -13.74
N VAL A 122 -11.52 5.36 -12.59
CA VAL A 122 -12.30 5.03 -11.39
C VAL A 122 -11.82 5.89 -10.22
N VAL A 123 -12.77 6.52 -9.52
CA VAL A 123 -12.57 7.18 -8.23
C VAL A 123 -13.43 6.48 -7.19
N ARG A 124 -12.79 5.98 -6.13
CA ARG A 124 -13.46 5.24 -5.06
C ARG A 124 -12.78 5.45 -3.72
N THR A 125 -13.45 5.10 -2.63
CA THR A 125 -12.76 5.01 -1.34
C THR A 125 -11.69 3.93 -1.39
N ALA A 126 -10.58 4.14 -0.69
CA ALA A 126 -9.52 3.14 -0.57
C ALA A 126 -10.03 1.89 0.16
N THR A 127 -9.51 0.72 -0.22
CA THR A 127 -9.71 -0.52 0.53
C THR A 127 -8.86 -0.52 1.80
N GLU A 128 -9.17 -1.43 2.72
CA GLU A 128 -8.35 -1.63 3.92
C GLU A 128 -6.89 -2.00 3.57
N PHE A 129 -6.71 -2.82 2.53
CA PHE A 129 -5.37 -3.13 2.00
C PHE A 129 -4.62 -1.87 1.57
N GLU A 130 -5.27 -1.00 0.79
CA GLU A 130 -4.62 0.22 0.25
C GLU A 130 -4.27 1.22 1.33
N ILE A 131 -5.13 1.34 2.35
CA ILE A 131 -4.85 2.17 3.53
C ILE A 131 -3.63 1.62 4.28
N THR A 132 -3.63 0.32 4.56
CA THR A 132 -2.54 -0.34 5.30
C THR A 132 -1.22 -0.30 4.54
N LEU A 133 -1.25 -0.45 3.22
CA LEU A 133 -0.07 -0.34 2.36
C LEU A 133 0.50 1.08 2.38
N ALA A 134 -0.35 2.10 2.27
CA ALA A 134 0.08 3.50 2.32
C ALA A 134 0.66 3.88 3.70
N GLU A 135 0.12 3.32 4.78
CA GLU A 135 0.69 3.46 6.13
C GLU A 135 2.09 2.83 6.21
N ALA A 136 2.26 1.61 5.70
CA ALA A 136 3.56 0.93 5.67
C ALA A 136 4.61 1.75 4.91
N GLU A 137 4.25 2.30 3.74
CA GLU A 137 5.13 3.16 2.94
C GLU A 137 5.51 4.47 3.68
N ALA A 138 4.56 5.08 4.38
CA ALA A 138 4.82 6.27 5.19
C ALA A 138 5.78 5.98 6.36
N LEU A 139 5.68 4.80 6.99
CA LEU A 139 6.59 4.35 8.04
C LEU A 139 8.00 4.12 7.50
N VAL A 140 8.15 3.54 6.30
CA VAL A 140 9.45 3.43 5.61
C VAL A 140 10.08 4.81 5.40
N LEU A 141 9.31 5.80 4.93
CA LEU A 141 9.82 7.18 4.75
C LEU A 141 10.21 7.85 6.06
N ALA A 142 9.59 7.45 7.17
CA ALA A 142 9.95 7.90 8.52
C ALA A 142 11.13 7.11 9.12
N GLU A 143 11.71 6.15 8.37
CA GLU A 143 12.73 5.19 8.83
C GLU A 143 12.27 4.33 10.03
N ASP A 144 10.95 4.22 10.25
CA ASP A 144 10.35 3.35 11.25
C ASP A 144 10.11 1.95 10.68
N TYR A 145 11.22 1.28 10.36
CA TYR A 145 11.19 -0.04 9.71
C TYR A 145 10.49 -1.13 10.54
N PRO A 146 10.63 -1.21 11.89
CA PRO A 146 9.91 -2.22 12.67
C PRO A 146 8.40 -2.15 12.49
N ASP A 147 7.82 -0.95 12.58
CA ASP A 147 6.38 -0.76 12.41
C ASP A 147 5.98 -0.91 10.92
N ALA A 148 6.83 -0.49 9.98
CA ALA A 148 6.59 -0.73 8.55
C ALA A 148 6.48 -2.22 8.20
N ILE A 149 7.36 -3.06 8.74
CA ILE A 149 7.35 -4.52 8.51
C ILE A 149 6.05 -5.15 9.03
N VAL A 150 5.56 -4.67 10.19
CA VAL A 150 4.27 -5.09 10.74
C VAL A 150 3.14 -4.68 9.79
N ALA A 151 3.10 -3.41 9.38
CA ALA A 151 2.07 -2.90 8.48
C ALA A 151 2.06 -3.63 7.12
N TYR A 152 3.23 -3.89 6.51
CA TYR A 152 3.28 -4.70 5.28
C TYR A 152 2.79 -6.14 5.51
N THR A 153 3.08 -6.72 6.67
CA THR A 153 2.60 -8.07 7.00
C THR A 153 1.07 -8.10 7.14
N GLU A 154 0.48 -7.06 7.72
CA GLU A 154 -0.98 -6.88 7.78
C GLU A 154 -1.56 -6.66 6.38
N ALA A 155 -0.93 -5.84 5.54
CA ALA A 155 -1.34 -5.65 4.15
C ALA A 155 -1.34 -6.97 3.36
N ILE A 156 -0.29 -7.78 3.48
CA ILE A 156 -0.23 -9.12 2.85
C ILE A 156 -1.36 -10.03 3.34
N ALA A 157 -1.75 -9.94 4.61
CA ALA A 157 -2.86 -10.72 5.16
C ALA A 157 -4.23 -10.26 4.62
N LEU A 158 -4.38 -8.98 4.30
CA LEU A 158 -5.59 -8.39 3.72
C LEU A 158 -5.73 -8.75 2.23
N ASP A 159 -4.64 -8.67 1.47
CA ASP A 159 -4.61 -9.04 0.05
C ASP A 159 -3.26 -9.71 -0.32
N PRO A 160 -3.21 -11.06 -0.32
CA PRO A 160 -1.98 -11.81 -0.54
C PRO A 160 -1.54 -11.87 -2.01
N ASP A 161 -2.37 -11.37 -2.94
CA ASP A 161 -2.10 -11.40 -4.38
C ASP A 161 -1.42 -10.10 -4.88
N GLN A 162 -1.06 -9.20 -3.96
CA GLN A 162 -0.47 -7.90 -4.27
C GLN A 162 1.06 -7.93 -4.14
N PRO A 163 1.83 -7.91 -5.25
CA PRO A 163 3.29 -8.02 -5.21
C PRO A 163 3.98 -6.86 -4.47
N SER A 164 3.38 -5.66 -4.50
CA SER A 164 3.94 -4.47 -3.86
C SER A 164 4.13 -4.63 -2.34
N ALA A 165 3.24 -5.36 -1.67
CA ALA A 165 3.32 -5.55 -0.22
C ALA A 165 4.51 -6.45 0.18
N TYR A 166 4.80 -7.49 -0.62
CA TYR A 166 5.98 -8.33 -0.41
C TYR A 166 7.27 -7.56 -0.71
N LEU A 167 7.32 -6.80 -1.81
CA LEU A 167 8.48 -5.96 -2.13
C LEU A 167 8.76 -4.92 -1.05
N GLY A 168 7.71 -4.22 -0.60
CA GLY A 168 7.82 -3.23 0.46
C GLY A 168 8.33 -3.85 1.77
N ARG A 169 7.83 -5.03 2.15
CA ARG A 169 8.32 -5.75 3.34
C ARG A 169 9.79 -6.14 3.21
N ALA A 170 10.18 -6.71 2.07
CA ALA A 170 11.59 -7.07 1.82
C ALA A 170 12.51 -5.85 1.92
N GLN A 171 12.10 -4.71 1.34
CA GLN A 171 12.85 -3.46 1.42
C GLN A 171 12.91 -2.91 2.85
N ALA A 172 11.81 -2.97 3.61
CA ALA A 172 11.77 -2.53 5.00
C ALA A 172 12.69 -3.39 5.89
N VAL A 173 12.71 -4.71 5.69
CA VAL A 173 13.63 -5.63 6.39
C VAL A 173 15.09 -5.28 6.09
N LEU A 174 15.44 -5.07 4.82
CA LEU A 174 16.78 -4.64 4.44
C LEU A 174 17.13 -3.27 5.05
N GLY A 175 16.21 -2.31 4.98
CA GLY A 175 16.35 -0.98 5.57
C GLY A 175 16.65 -1.05 7.06
N GLN A 176 15.92 -1.87 7.81
CA GLN A 176 16.18 -2.13 9.23
C GLN A 176 17.60 -2.69 9.45
N VAL A 177 17.98 -3.72 8.68
CA VAL A 177 19.31 -4.35 8.81
C VAL A 177 20.43 -3.34 8.58
N TYR A 178 20.34 -2.52 7.54
CA TYR A 178 21.35 -1.50 7.25
C TYR A 178 21.35 -0.38 8.30
N LEU A 179 20.18 0.04 8.79
CA LEU A 179 20.08 1.07 9.82
C LEU A 179 20.67 0.61 11.16
N GLU A 180 20.36 -0.61 11.59
CA GLU A 180 20.84 -1.16 12.87
C GLU A 180 22.30 -1.63 12.81
N GLY A 181 22.69 -2.24 11.69
CA GLY A 181 24.02 -2.81 11.49
C GLY A 181 25.09 -1.77 11.18
N GLY A 182 24.73 -0.65 10.56
CA GLY A 182 25.67 0.41 10.19
C GLY A 182 26.89 -0.12 9.43
N GLU A 183 28.09 0.26 9.87
CA GLU A 183 29.36 -0.18 9.27
C GLU A 183 29.63 -1.70 9.37
N ALA A 184 28.84 -2.46 10.14
CA ALA A 184 29.00 -3.91 10.24
C ALA A 184 28.39 -4.65 9.04
N ILE A 185 27.61 -3.98 8.21
CA ILE A 185 27.01 -4.54 6.99
C ILE A 185 27.77 -3.97 5.80
N GLU A 186 28.84 -4.64 5.38
CA GLU A 186 29.66 -4.23 4.23
C GLU A 186 29.14 -4.85 2.92
N GLY A 187 28.46 -5.99 3.02
CA GLY A 187 27.89 -6.69 1.88
C GLY A 187 26.67 -7.56 2.23
N PRO A 188 26.02 -8.13 1.21
CA PRO A 188 24.88 -9.02 1.41
C PRO A 188 25.21 -10.25 2.28
N GLU A 189 26.48 -10.70 2.32
CA GLU A 189 27.00 -11.76 3.18
C GLU A 189 26.86 -11.48 4.68
N ASP A 190 26.81 -10.20 5.06
CA ASP A 190 26.70 -9.76 6.46
C ASP A 190 25.25 -9.65 6.94
N ILE A 191 24.27 -9.71 6.01
CA ILE A 191 22.84 -9.67 6.35
C ILE A 191 22.51 -10.88 7.24
N PRO A 192 21.88 -10.70 8.42
CA PRO A 192 21.47 -11.81 9.28
C PRO A 192 20.64 -12.86 8.53
N LEU A 193 20.89 -14.15 8.81
CA LEU A 193 20.27 -15.25 8.08
C LEU A 193 18.74 -15.17 8.07
N GLU A 194 18.12 -14.85 9.21
CA GLU A 194 16.65 -14.73 9.31
C GLU A 194 16.08 -13.63 8.40
N ALA A 195 16.73 -12.45 8.39
CA ALA A 195 16.34 -11.34 7.51
C ALA A 195 16.51 -11.71 6.03
N ARG A 196 17.63 -12.38 5.70
CA ARG A 196 17.93 -12.84 4.35
C ARG A 196 16.91 -13.85 3.84
N GLU A 197 16.54 -14.83 4.66
CA GLU A 197 15.55 -15.86 4.30
C GLU A 197 14.16 -15.23 4.05
N LEU A 198 13.76 -14.25 4.87
CA LEU A 198 12.51 -13.51 4.67
C LEU A 198 12.52 -12.70 3.37
N VAL A 199 13.59 -11.95 3.09
CA VAL A 199 13.75 -11.17 1.86
C VAL A 199 13.70 -12.06 0.62
N ILE A 200 14.37 -13.22 0.66
CA ILE A 200 14.32 -14.21 -0.42
C ILE A 200 12.87 -14.68 -0.65
N ALA A 201 12.16 -15.05 0.42
CA ALA A 201 10.78 -15.52 0.31
C ALA A 201 9.85 -14.45 -0.29
N ASP A 202 10.00 -13.20 0.14
CA ASP A 202 9.21 -12.07 -0.35
C ASP A 202 9.51 -11.76 -1.82
N PHE A 203 10.79 -11.79 -2.25
CA PHE A 203 11.15 -11.64 -3.66
C PHE A 203 10.60 -12.76 -4.53
N GLU A 204 10.64 -14.02 -4.08
CA GLU A 204 10.06 -15.13 -4.84
C GLU A 204 8.54 -15.01 -4.97
N GLN A 205 7.87 -14.64 -3.89
CA GLN A 205 6.42 -14.49 -3.92
C GLN A 205 6.00 -13.32 -4.81
N ALA A 206 6.68 -12.17 -4.70
CA ALA A 206 6.46 -11.05 -5.62
C ALA A 206 6.74 -11.45 -7.07
N ALA A 207 7.82 -12.19 -7.34
CA ALA A 207 8.13 -12.66 -8.68
C ALA A 207 7.02 -13.56 -9.27
N ASN A 208 6.47 -14.48 -8.47
CA ASN A 208 5.38 -15.34 -8.90
C ASN A 208 4.12 -14.54 -9.25
N LEU A 209 3.82 -13.49 -8.47
CA LEU A 209 2.68 -12.61 -8.71
C LEU A 209 2.88 -11.75 -9.98
N PHE A 210 4.07 -11.20 -10.18
CA PHE A 210 4.40 -10.47 -11.42
C PHE A 210 4.36 -11.36 -12.66
N GLU A 211 4.86 -12.59 -12.58
CA GLU A 211 4.77 -13.55 -13.67
C GLU A 211 3.31 -13.88 -13.99
N ALA A 212 2.46 -14.06 -12.97
CA ALA A 212 1.03 -14.30 -13.15
C ALA A 212 0.30 -13.09 -13.77
N SER A 213 0.78 -11.87 -13.55
CA SER A 213 0.25 -10.64 -14.16
C SER A 213 0.87 -10.30 -15.53
N GLY A 214 1.79 -11.12 -16.04
CA GLY A 214 2.46 -10.92 -17.34
C GLY A 214 3.68 -9.98 -17.29
N SER A 215 4.13 -9.58 -16.10
CA SER A 215 5.33 -8.76 -15.88
C SER A 215 6.58 -9.64 -15.73
N GLU A 216 6.90 -10.42 -16.76
CA GLU A 216 7.98 -11.43 -16.73
C GLU A 216 9.37 -10.85 -16.40
N ASP A 217 9.71 -9.66 -16.92
CA ASP A 217 11.01 -9.02 -16.68
C ASP A 217 11.22 -8.70 -15.19
N TRP A 218 10.18 -8.24 -14.51
CA TRP A 218 10.19 -8.01 -13.06
C TRP A 218 10.38 -9.32 -12.30
N ALA A 219 9.64 -10.37 -12.70
CA ALA A 219 9.76 -11.69 -12.08
C ALA A 219 11.18 -12.27 -12.21
N ILE A 220 11.80 -12.16 -13.38
CA ILE A 220 13.19 -12.60 -13.62
C ILE A 220 14.14 -11.82 -12.71
N SER A 221 14.06 -10.48 -12.71
CA SER A 221 14.95 -9.63 -11.91
C SER A 221 14.86 -9.95 -10.40
N LEU A 222 13.66 -10.18 -9.87
CA LEU A 222 13.48 -10.52 -8.46
C LEU A 222 14.04 -11.91 -8.12
N ARG A 223 13.89 -12.89 -9.02
CA ARG A 223 14.47 -14.22 -8.84
C ARG A 223 16.00 -14.20 -8.86
N GLU A 224 16.61 -13.37 -9.72
CA GLU A 224 18.06 -13.16 -9.74
C GLU A 224 18.55 -12.55 -8.42
N GLN A 225 17.85 -11.53 -7.91
CA GLN A 225 18.18 -10.93 -6.60
C GLN A 225 18.07 -11.96 -5.46
N ALA A 226 17.03 -12.77 -5.45
CA ALA A 226 16.87 -13.86 -4.48
C ALA A 226 18.00 -14.90 -4.60
N GLU A 227 18.45 -15.22 -5.81
CA GLU A 227 19.56 -16.15 -6.04
C GLU A 227 20.89 -15.59 -5.55
N VAL A 228 21.17 -14.30 -5.76
CA VAL A 228 22.35 -13.62 -5.20
C VAL A 228 22.39 -13.78 -3.69
N LEU A 229 21.26 -13.55 -3.00
CA LEU A 229 21.16 -13.69 -1.55
C LEU A 229 21.35 -15.16 -1.09
N ARG A 230 20.92 -16.16 -1.86
CA ARG A 230 21.16 -17.58 -1.53
C ARG A 230 22.63 -17.97 -1.68
N ASN A 231 23.27 -17.49 -2.74
CA ASN A 231 24.57 -17.98 -3.20
C ASN A 231 25.78 -17.25 -2.58
N LEU A 232 25.57 -16.48 -1.52
CA LEU A 232 26.63 -15.74 -0.80
C LEU A 232 27.71 -16.64 -0.17
N ASN A 233 27.47 -17.96 -0.12
CA ASN A 233 28.44 -18.97 0.32
C ASN A 233 29.06 -19.78 -0.85
N GLY A 234 28.93 -19.34 -2.10
CA GLY A 234 29.57 -19.99 -3.26
C GLY A 234 31.11 -19.97 -3.13
N PRO A 235 31.83 -21.02 -3.56
CA PRO A 235 33.28 -21.07 -3.39
C PRO A 235 33.96 -19.97 -4.23
N ASN A 236 34.78 -19.14 -3.56
CA ASN A 236 35.82 -18.31 -4.19
C ASN A 236 36.81 -19.15 -5.01
#